data_AF-A0A2N0BBS6-F1
#
_entry.id   AF-A0A2N0BBS6-F1
#
_cell.length_a   1.000
_cell.length_b   1.000
_cell.length_c   1.000
_cell.angle_alpha   90.00
_cell.angle_beta   90.00
_cell.angle_gamma   90.00
#
_symmetry.space_group_name_H-M   'P 1'
#
loop_
_entity.id
_entity.type
_entity.pdbx_description
1 polymer ?
#
loop_
_entity_poly.entity_id
_entity_poly.type
_entity_poly.pdbx_seq_one_letter_code
_entity_poly.pdbx_strand_id
1 'polypeptide(L)'
;MSGISYTDNLKGLFKNANDKLQSCVGRANIDNAYLLQALITKGYRDQKYISQYEALHPETIARKAKKGLDPRFLIEGDKSKSEDLWRSFEVATLGKYEAVVGTNAKYARAQELGYEAGGISRRSVVGPSIEEGSEQFKENYKNGMREFMKQ
;
A
#
# COMPACT_ATOMS: atom_id res chain seq x y z
N MET A 1 1.14 55.19 3.33
CA MET A 1 1.49 54.60 2.03
C MET A 1 1.83 53.14 2.24
N SER A 2 0.91 52.23 1.91
CA SER A 2 1.07 50.79 2.13
C SER A 2 2.02 50.21 1.08
N GLY A 3 3.30 50.08 1.45
CA GLY A 3 4.32 49.42 0.64
C GLY A 3 4.11 47.90 0.62
N ILE A 4 3.03 47.43 -0.01
CA ILE A 4 2.94 46.03 -0.42
C ILE A 4 3.92 45.89 -1.58
N SER A 5 5.15 45.48 -1.27
CA SER A 5 6.21 45.43 -2.25
C SER A 5 5.97 44.27 -3.23
N TYR A 6 6.45 44.43 -4.46
CA TYR A 6 6.38 43.42 -5.52
C TYR A 6 6.88 42.04 -5.06
N THR A 7 7.82 42.02 -4.12
CA THR A 7 8.35 40.82 -3.46
C THR A 7 7.34 40.07 -2.60
N ASP A 8 6.38 40.76 -1.96
CA ASP A 8 5.33 40.12 -1.14
C ASP A 8 4.24 39.50 -2.01
N ASN A 9 3.90 40.15 -3.13
CA ASN A 9 2.98 39.58 -4.13
C ASN A 9 3.57 38.35 -4.81
N LEU A 10 4.85 38.37 -5.20
CA LEU A 10 5.53 37.20 -5.77
C LEU A 10 5.60 36.05 -4.77
N LYS A 11 5.95 36.31 -3.50
CA LYS A 11 5.96 35.30 -2.44
C LYS A 11 4.59 34.65 -2.25
N GLY A 12 3.51 35.45 -2.26
CA GLY A 12 2.14 34.93 -2.18
C GLY A 12 1.78 34.04 -3.37
N LEU A 13 2.19 34.45 -4.58
CA LEU A 13 1.94 33.70 -5.82
C LEU A 13 2.68 32.35 -5.82
N PHE A 14 3.96 32.33 -5.43
CA PHE A 14 4.74 31.09 -5.28
C PHE A 14 4.18 30.18 -4.20
N LYS A 15 3.76 30.74 -3.05
CA LYS A 15 3.14 29.96 -1.98
C LYS A 15 1.84 29.29 -2.45
N ASN A 16 0.97 30.03 -3.14
CA ASN A 16 -0.29 29.50 -3.66
C ASN A 16 -0.07 28.43 -4.73
N ALA A 17 0.90 28.64 -5.63
CA ALA A 17 1.26 27.64 -6.64
C ALA A 17 1.82 26.35 -5.99
N ASN A 18 2.68 26.50 -4.97
CA ASN A 18 3.23 25.38 -4.23
C ASN A 18 2.16 24.61 -3.45
N ASP A 19 1.24 25.31 -2.75
CA ASP A 19 0.15 24.67 -2.01
C ASP A 19 -0.79 23.89 -2.95
N LYS A 20 -1.04 24.42 -4.15
CA LYS A 20 -1.83 23.76 -5.20
C LYS A 20 -1.11 22.54 -5.76
N LEU A 21 0.17 22.66 -6.11
CA LEU A 21 0.99 21.55 -6.57
C LEU A 21 0.99 20.42 -5.53
N GLN A 22 1.24 20.76 -4.27
CA GLN A 22 1.18 19.81 -3.16
C GLN A 22 -0.20 19.17 -3.02
N SER A 23 -1.29 19.90 -3.30
CA SER A 23 -2.63 19.33 -3.26
C SER A 23 -2.91 18.33 -4.38
N CYS A 24 -2.50 18.63 -5.62
CA CYS A 24 -2.75 17.77 -6.78
C CYS A 24 -1.86 16.52 -6.74
N VAL A 25 -0.56 16.68 -6.47
CA VAL A 25 0.37 15.56 -6.34
C VAL A 25 0.13 14.78 -5.04
N GLY A 26 -0.25 15.48 -3.97
CA GLY A 26 -0.53 14.89 -2.67
C GLY A 26 -1.77 13.98 -2.66
N ARG A 27 -2.80 14.30 -3.45
CA ARG A 27 -3.93 13.38 -3.65
C ARG A 27 -3.49 12.10 -4.34
N ALA A 28 -2.62 12.20 -5.35
CA ALA A 28 -2.06 11.02 -6.01
C ALA A 28 -1.26 10.12 -5.06
N ASN A 29 -0.55 10.68 -4.06
CA ASN A 29 0.10 9.87 -3.01
C ASN A 29 -0.92 9.04 -2.22
N ILE A 30 -2.05 9.64 -1.84
CA ILE A 30 -3.11 8.97 -1.07
C ILE A 30 -3.75 7.88 -1.93
N ASP A 31 -4.09 8.19 -3.18
CA ASP A 31 -4.69 7.23 -4.11
C ASP A 31 -3.75 6.04 -4.36
N ASN A 32 -2.45 6.30 -4.52
CA ASN A 32 -1.44 5.26 -4.69
C ASN A 32 -1.29 4.40 -3.44
N ALA A 33 -1.42 4.98 -2.24
CA ALA A 33 -1.37 4.22 -0.99
C ALA A 33 -2.56 3.25 -0.87
N TYR A 34 -3.77 3.70 -1.19
CA TYR A 34 -4.95 2.82 -1.20
C TYR A 34 -4.89 1.76 -2.30
N LEU A 35 -4.36 2.10 -3.48
CA LEU A 35 -4.16 1.13 -4.54
C LEU A 35 -3.14 0.06 -4.14
N LEU A 36 -2.02 0.45 -3.51
CA LEU A 36 -1.03 -0.49 -3.01
C LEU A 36 -1.61 -1.40 -1.92
N GLN A 37 -2.38 -0.86 -0.97
CA GLN A 37 -3.09 -1.66 0.03
C GLN A 37 -3.99 -2.71 -0.65
N ALA A 38 -4.80 -2.29 -1.64
CA ALA A 38 -5.70 -3.18 -2.36
C ALA A 38 -4.96 -4.29 -3.11
N LEU A 39 -3.82 -3.98 -3.76
CA LEU A 39 -2.98 -4.96 -4.44
C LEU A 39 -2.37 -5.97 -3.46
N ILE A 40 -1.89 -5.51 -2.30
CA ILE A 40 -1.36 -6.39 -1.25
C ILE A 40 -2.46 -7.32 -0.72
N THR A 41 -3.63 -6.77 -0.40
CA THR A 41 -4.78 -7.56 0.07
C THR A 41 -5.21 -8.58 -0.99
N LYS A 42 -5.26 -8.19 -2.26
CA LYS A 42 -5.56 -9.10 -3.37
C LYS A 42 -4.49 -10.17 -3.52
N GLY A 43 -3.21 -9.81 -3.44
CA GLY A 43 -2.08 -10.74 -3.48
C GLY A 43 -2.16 -11.82 -2.40
N TYR A 44 -2.56 -11.46 -1.18
CA TYR A 44 -2.81 -12.42 -0.11
C TYR A 44 -4.05 -13.27 -0.36
N ARG A 45 -5.17 -12.65 -0.74
CA ARG A 45 -6.46 -13.33 -0.93
C ARG A 45 -6.41 -14.33 -2.08
N ASP A 46 -5.80 -13.94 -3.19
CA ASP A 46 -5.74 -14.71 -4.42
C ASP A 46 -4.47 -15.57 -4.50
N GLN A 47 -3.58 -15.45 -3.51
CA GLN A 47 -2.27 -16.13 -3.45
C GLN A 47 -1.41 -15.88 -4.69
N LYS A 48 -1.63 -14.72 -5.32
CA LYS A 48 -1.21 -14.41 -6.70
C LYS A 48 0.29 -14.56 -6.94
N TYR A 49 1.11 -14.31 -5.92
CA TYR A 49 2.58 -14.20 -6.04
C TYR A 49 3.34 -15.32 -5.34
N ILE A 50 2.65 -16.35 -4.85
CA ILE A 50 3.29 -17.51 -4.22
C ILE A 50 3.28 -18.65 -5.22
N SER A 51 4.43 -18.93 -5.85
CA SER A 51 4.60 -20.08 -6.75
C SER A 51 4.77 -21.42 -6.02
N GLN A 52 4.85 -21.41 -4.67
CA GLN A 52 5.24 -22.56 -3.86
C GLN A 52 4.16 -23.10 -2.92
N TYR A 53 2.91 -22.62 -3.02
CA TYR A 53 1.83 -23.37 -2.40
C TYR A 53 1.47 -24.52 -3.32
N GLU A 54 2.03 -25.70 -3.05
CA GLU A 54 1.41 -26.94 -3.52
C GLU A 54 -0.08 -26.87 -3.18
N ALA A 55 -0.93 -27.14 -4.18
CA ALA A 55 -2.36 -27.30 -3.92
C ALA A 55 -2.48 -28.22 -2.71
N LEU A 56 -3.20 -27.76 -1.67
CA LEU A 56 -3.31 -28.50 -0.42
C LEU A 56 -3.66 -29.95 -0.74
N HIS A 57 -2.88 -30.89 -0.21
CA HIS A 57 -3.08 -32.31 -0.45
C HIS A 57 -4.57 -32.65 -0.27
N PRO A 58 -5.21 -33.48 -1.11
CA PRO A 58 -6.65 -33.75 -1.05
C PRO A 58 -7.14 -34.15 0.35
N GLU A 59 -6.29 -34.86 1.10
CA GLU A 59 -6.53 -35.23 2.50
C GLU A 59 -6.60 -34.02 3.45
N THR A 60 -5.76 -33.01 3.22
CA THR A 60 -5.77 -31.76 3.98
C THR A 60 -7.00 -30.91 3.65
N ILE A 61 -7.43 -30.87 2.37
CA ILE A 61 -8.68 -30.22 1.96
C ILE A 61 -9.87 -30.88 2.67
N ALA A 62 -9.95 -32.21 2.61
CA ALA A 62 -11.02 -32.98 3.24
C ALA A 62 -11.02 -32.81 4.77
N ARG A 63 -9.85 -32.79 5.41
CA ARG A 63 -9.69 -32.56 6.85
C ARG A 63 -10.12 -31.14 7.26
N LYS A 64 -9.78 -30.12 6.48
CA LYS A 64 -10.19 -28.72 6.73
C LYS A 64 -11.69 -28.52 6.52
N ALA A 65 -12.27 -29.11 5.47
CA ALA A 65 -13.71 -29.08 5.23
C ALA A 65 -14.50 -29.68 6.41
N LYS A 66 -14.06 -30.81 6.95
CA LYS A 66 -14.67 -31.43 8.17
C LYS A 66 -14.61 -30.53 9.41
N LYS A 67 -13.64 -29.61 9.47
CA LYS A 67 -13.46 -28.65 10.57
C LYS A 67 -14.10 -27.28 10.31
N GLY A 68 -14.77 -27.07 9.16
CA GLY A 68 -15.34 -25.77 8.77
C GLY A 68 -14.29 -24.69 8.50
N LEU A 69 -13.06 -25.08 8.14
CA LEU A 69 -11.95 -24.16 7.83
C LEU A 69 -11.81 -23.98 6.31
N ASP A 70 -11.39 -22.79 5.88
CA ASP A 70 -11.25 -22.47 4.45
C ASP A 70 -10.03 -23.22 3.86
N PRO A 71 -10.25 -24.08 2.86
CA PRO A 71 -9.23 -24.95 2.29
C PRO A 71 -8.25 -24.22 1.38
N ARG A 72 -8.32 -22.89 1.26
CA ARG A 72 -7.32 -22.10 0.55
C ARG A 72 -6.13 -21.75 1.45
N PHE A 73 -6.30 -21.67 2.76
CA PHE A 73 -5.22 -21.27 3.67
C PHE A 73 -4.36 -22.45 4.06
N LEU A 74 -3.03 -22.30 4.11
CA LEU A 74 -2.15 -23.42 4.44
C LEU A 74 -2.11 -23.73 5.94
N ILE A 75 -2.06 -22.71 6.80
CA ILE A 75 -1.96 -22.88 8.25
C ILE A 75 -3.28 -23.42 8.80
N GLU A 76 -3.23 -24.50 9.58
CA GLU A 76 -4.34 -24.91 10.45
C GLU A 76 -4.13 -24.28 11.82
N GLY A 77 -4.96 -23.30 12.16
CA GLY A 77 -4.84 -22.58 13.41
C GLY A 77 -5.81 -21.41 13.45
N ASP A 78 -5.81 -20.74 14.59
CA ASP A 78 -6.65 -19.58 14.86
C ASP A 78 -6.71 -18.66 13.63
N LYS A 79 -7.93 -18.53 13.11
CA LYS A 79 -8.28 -17.69 11.98
C LYS A 79 -7.64 -16.30 12.14
N SER A 80 -7.57 -15.75 13.36
CA SER A 80 -6.91 -14.47 13.64
C SER A 80 -5.45 -14.39 13.15
N LYS A 81 -4.66 -15.46 13.16
CA LYS A 81 -3.22 -15.38 12.85
C LYS A 81 -2.90 -15.36 11.35
N SER A 82 -3.75 -15.95 10.51
CA SER A 82 -3.61 -15.89 9.04
C SER A 82 -4.65 -14.98 8.38
N GLU A 83 -5.83 -14.83 8.96
CA GLU A 83 -6.89 -13.94 8.46
C GLU A 83 -6.66 -12.48 8.83
N ASP A 84 -5.90 -12.15 9.89
CA ASP A 84 -5.65 -10.74 10.22
C ASP A 84 -4.49 -10.14 9.45
N LEU A 85 -3.55 -10.91 8.91
CA LEU A 85 -2.34 -10.32 8.31
C LEU A 85 -2.58 -9.62 6.97
N TRP A 86 -3.62 -9.97 6.21
CA TRP A 86 -4.03 -9.18 5.04
C TRP A 86 -4.93 -8.01 5.44
N ARG A 87 -5.67 -8.15 6.56
CA ARG A 87 -6.48 -7.09 7.17
C ARG A 87 -5.64 -6.07 7.92
N SER A 88 -4.41 -6.43 8.30
CA SER A 88 -3.50 -5.59 9.07
C SER A 88 -2.81 -4.54 8.22
N PHE A 89 -2.82 -4.71 6.88
CA PHE A 89 -2.34 -3.65 5.98
C PHE A 89 -3.31 -2.50 5.99
N GLU A 90 -2.83 -1.36 6.44
CA GLU A 90 -3.58 -0.12 6.55
C GLU A 90 -2.86 1.00 5.80
N VAL A 91 -3.65 1.99 5.40
CA VAL A 91 -3.13 3.28 4.94
C VAL A 91 -3.19 4.23 6.11
N ALA A 92 -2.03 4.73 6.54
CA ALA A 92 -1.94 5.76 7.56
C ALA A 92 -1.50 7.08 6.92
N THR A 93 -2.27 8.15 7.15
CA THR A 93 -1.89 9.50 6.73
C THR A 93 -0.99 10.13 7.80
N LEU A 94 0.24 10.48 7.43
CA LEU A 94 1.24 11.12 8.31
C LEU A 94 1.16 12.64 8.27
N GLY A 95 0.48 13.18 7.26
CA GLY A 95 0.26 14.59 7.06
C GLY A 95 -0.86 14.82 6.05
N LYS A 96 -1.00 16.05 5.55
CA LYS A 96 -2.08 16.41 4.62
C LYS A 96 -2.03 15.63 3.30
N TYR A 97 -0.82 15.24 2.87
CA TYR A 97 -0.53 14.64 1.56
C TYR A 97 0.47 13.48 1.62
N GLU A 98 0.78 13.04 2.83
CA GLU A 98 1.72 11.95 3.10
C GLU A 98 0.92 10.75 3.60
N ALA A 99 1.01 9.64 2.89
CA ALA A 99 0.37 8.39 3.24
C ALA A 99 1.41 7.27 3.20
N VAL A 100 1.34 6.37 4.18
CA VAL A 100 2.16 5.16 4.23
C VAL A 100 1.25 3.95 4.25
N VAL A 101 1.69 2.91 3.55
CA VAL A 101 1.02 1.60 3.53
C VAL A 101 1.88 0.63 4.30
N GLY A 102 1.28 -0.07 5.25
CA GLY A 102 1.99 -1.09 6.01
C GLY A 102 1.08 -1.80 6.99
N THR A 103 1.62 -2.86 7.56
CA THR A 103 0.97 -3.66 8.59
C THR A 103 0.97 -2.90 9.92
N ASN A 104 -0.19 -2.82 10.55
CA ASN A 104 -0.34 -2.28 11.91
C ASN A 104 0.24 -3.23 12.98
N ALA A 105 0.51 -4.48 12.62
CA ALA A 105 1.11 -5.48 13.50
C ALA A 105 2.62 -5.24 13.66
N LYS A 106 3.03 -4.72 14.83
CA LYS A 106 4.44 -4.35 15.13
C LYS A 106 5.46 -5.45 14.80
N TYR A 107 5.12 -6.72 15.07
CA TYR A 107 6.00 -7.87 14.82
C TYR A 107 6.14 -8.21 13.31
N ALA A 108 5.20 -7.79 12.49
CA ALA A 108 5.13 -8.13 11.07
C ALA A 108 5.79 -7.08 10.16
N ARG A 109 6.05 -5.88 10.68
CA ARG A 109 6.53 -4.74 9.89
C ARG A 109 7.95 -4.95 9.34
N ALA A 110 8.83 -5.55 10.13
CA ALA A 110 10.19 -5.91 9.67
C ALA A 110 10.20 -6.91 8.50
N GLN A 111 9.10 -7.65 8.30
CA GLN A 111 8.98 -8.65 7.24
C GLN A 111 8.42 -8.06 5.94
N GLU A 112 7.91 -6.83 5.90
CA GLU A 112 7.31 -6.25 4.69
C GLU A 112 8.28 -6.24 3.51
N LEU A 113 9.48 -5.71 3.75
CA LEU A 113 10.57 -5.67 2.77
C LEU A 113 11.70 -6.65 3.12
N GLY A 114 11.63 -7.28 4.30
CA GLY A 114 12.68 -8.15 4.81
C GLY A 114 13.91 -7.39 5.29
N TYR A 115 14.80 -8.11 5.98
CA TYR A 115 16.09 -7.60 6.42
C TYR A 115 17.11 -8.74 6.41
N GLU A 116 17.93 -8.78 5.38
CA GLU A 116 18.85 -9.88 5.08
C GLU A 116 19.88 -10.11 6.20
N ALA A 117 20.50 -9.04 6.70
CA ALA A 117 21.49 -9.12 7.77
C ALA A 117 20.94 -9.65 9.10
N GLY A 118 19.62 -9.54 9.32
CA GLY A 118 18.94 -10.11 10.49
C GLY A 118 18.22 -11.43 10.22
N GLY A 119 18.39 -12.03 9.02
CA GLY A 119 17.69 -13.26 8.63
C GLY A 119 16.17 -13.11 8.52
N ILE A 120 15.66 -11.89 8.39
CA ILE A 120 14.22 -11.62 8.30
C ILE A 120 13.82 -11.72 6.83
N SER A 121 13.02 -12.72 6.49
CA SER A 121 12.53 -12.89 5.13
C SER A 121 11.53 -11.80 4.76
N ARG A 122 11.60 -11.36 3.49
CA ARG A 122 10.61 -10.46 2.89
C ARG A 122 9.29 -11.19 2.64
N ARG A 123 8.17 -10.48 2.80
CA ARG A 123 6.85 -10.99 2.47
C ARG A 123 6.72 -11.14 0.96
N SER A 124 6.11 -12.24 0.55
CA SER A 124 5.96 -12.62 -0.85
C SER A 124 5.06 -11.70 -1.66
N VAL A 125 4.22 -10.87 -1.03
CA VAL A 125 3.22 -10.07 -1.75
C VAL A 125 3.54 -8.57 -1.83
N VAL A 126 4.34 -8.02 -0.90
CA VAL A 126 4.52 -6.56 -0.81
C VAL A 126 5.32 -6.03 -2.00
N GLY A 127 6.50 -6.61 -2.27
CA GLY A 127 7.32 -6.26 -3.44
C GLY A 127 6.56 -6.44 -4.76
N PRO A 128 5.97 -7.61 -5.04
CA PRO A 128 5.21 -7.82 -6.28
C PRO A 128 4.00 -6.91 -6.45
N SER A 129 3.34 -6.50 -5.35
CA SER A 129 2.23 -5.54 -5.42
C SER A 129 2.70 -4.14 -5.84
N ILE A 130 3.92 -3.75 -5.43
CA ILE A 130 4.54 -2.49 -5.88
C ILE A 130 4.86 -2.57 -7.37
N GLU A 131 5.42 -3.68 -7.82
CA GLU A 131 5.76 -3.91 -9.23
C GLU A 131 4.51 -3.91 -10.12
N GLU A 132 3.45 -4.62 -9.70
CA GLU A 132 2.16 -4.66 -10.41
C GLU A 132 1.49 -3.29 -10.49
N GLY A 133 1.52 -2.52 -9.40
CA GLY A 133 0.90 -1.19 -9.36
C GLY A 133 1.72 -0.10 -10.05
N SER A 134 2.97 -0.36 -10.41
CA SER A 134 3.96 0.67 -10.77
C SER A 134 3.51 1.62 -11.90
N GLU A 135 2.91 1.09 -12.96
CA GLU A 135 2.41 1.93 -14.07
C GLU A 135 1.18 2.76 -13.68
N GLN A 136 0.28 2.18 -12.87
CA GLN A 136 -0.88 2.90 -12.38
C GLN A 136 -0.48 4.01 -11.40
N PHE A 137 0.54 3.78 -10.57
CA PHE A 137 1.09 4.79 -9.67
C PHE A 137 1.66 5.98 -10.46
N LYS A 138 2.42 5.70 -11.53
CA LYS A 138 2.94 6.74 -12.43
C LYS A 138 1.81 7.51 -13.11
N GLU A 139 0.74 6.83 -13.54
CA GLU A 139 -0.38 7.51 -14.20
C GLU A 139 -1.16 8.41 -13.22
N ASN A 140 -1.35 8.00 -11.97
CA ASN A 140 -1.95 8.86 -10.95
C ASN A 140 -1.12 10.14 -10.72
N TYR A 141 0.21 10.04 -10.69
CA TYR A 141 1.07 11.23 -10.62
C TYR A 141 0.97 12.11 -11.88
N LYS A 142 0.96 11.51 -13.07
CA LYS A 142 0.79 12.26 -14.32
C LYS A 142 -0.55 12.98 -14.34
N ASN A 143 -1.62 12.36 -13.84
CA ASN A 143 -2.93 12.97 -13.75
C ASN A 143 -2.95 14.14 -12.77
N GLY A 144 -2.35 13.99 -11.58
CA GLY A 144 -2.16 15.11 -10.65
C GLY A 144 -1.40 16.29 -11.27
N MET A 145 -0.34 16.02 -12.03
CA MET A 145 0.39 17.07 -12.75
C MET A 145 -0.41 17.70 -13.90
N ARG A 146 -1.19 16.93 -14.65
CA ARG A 146 -2.11 17.46 -15.66
C ARG A 146 -3.17 18.37 -15.04
N GLU A 147 -3.71 18.01 -13.88
CA GLU A 147 -4.68 18.85 -13.16
C GLU A 147 -4.06 20.17 -12.70
N PHE A 148 -2.81 20.14 -12.24
CA PHE A 148 -2.07 21.35 -11.93
C PHE A 148 -1.86 22.24 -13.17
N MET A 149 -1.49 21.66 -14.31
CA MET A 149 -1.21 22.39 -15.56
C MET A 149 -2.45 22.90 -16.32
N LYS A 150 -3.66 22.43 -15.98
CA LYS A 150 -4.92 22.91 -16.58
C LYS A 150 -5.40 24.26 -15.99
N GLN A 151 -4.68 24.79 -15.00
CA GLN A 151 -4.96 26.07 -14.36
C GLN A 151 -4.09 27.18 -14.94
#